data_AF-A0AAV4I5H5-F1
#
_entry.id   AF-A0AAV4I5H5-F1
#
_cell.length_a   1.000
_cell.length_b   1.000
_cell.length_c   1.000
_cell.angle_alpha   90.00
_cell.angle_beta   90.00
_cell.angle_gamma   90.00
#
_symmetry.space_group_name_H-M   'P 1'
#
loop_
_entity.id
_entity.type
_entity.pdbx_description
1 polymer ?
#
loop_
_entity_poly.entity_id
_entity_poly.type
_entity_poly.pdbx_seq_one_letter_code
_entity_poly.pdbx_strand_id
1 'polypeptide(L)'
;MNTFNVVALLGSFLVVSIGAAAVTPTASTESQYDICHGLQCPNFTVLNKTADWELRRYGPTKWASTNTTSMYRDDVTRQMFWLLFQYISQDNAARKW
;
A
#
# COMPACT_ATOMS: atom_id res chain seq x y z
N MET A 1 -30.27 -24.22 -72.27
CA MET A 1 -29.81 -22.96 -71.65
C MET A 1 -30.00 -23.09 -70.15
N ASN A 2 -28.90 -22.97 -69.38
CA ASN A 2 -28.71 -22.55 -67.98
C ASN A 2 -29.81 -22.85 -66.93
N THR A 3 -29.54 -23.37 -65.73
CA THR A 3 -28.56 -22.90 -64.74
C THR A 3 -28.24 -23.94 -63.67
N PHE A 4 -27.01 -23.88 -63.16
CA PHE A 4 -26.47 -24.61 -62.00
C PHE A 4 -27.07 -24.11 -60.67
N ASN A 5 -27.44 -25.02 -59.76
CA ASN A 5 -27.73 -24.70 -58.36
C ASN A 5 -26.46 -24.94 -57.50
N VAL A 6 -25.88 -23.86 -56.99
CA VAL A 6 -24.77 -23.88 -56.03
C VAL A 6 -25.37 -23.94 -54.61
N VAL A 7 -25.07 -25.01 -53.87
CA VAL A 7 -25.36 -25.12 -52.44
C VAL A 7 -24.27 -24.34 -51.68
N ALA A 8 -24.63 -23.24 -51.05
CA ALA A 8 -23.73 -22.45 -50.20
C ALA A 8 -23.66 -23.08 -48.79
N LEU A 9 -22.47 -23.56 -48.42
CA LEU A 9 -22.12 -23.97 -47.05
C LEU A 9 -21.84 -22.72 -46.21
N LEU A 10 -22.69 -22.43 -45.22
CA LEU A 10 -22.44 -21.39 -44.22
C LEU A 10 -21.49 -21.92 -43.15
N GLY A 11 -20.25 -21.43 -43.17
CA GLY A 11 -19.25 -21.67 -42.13
C GLY A 11 -19.54 -20.87 -40.87
N SER A 12 -19.72 -21.55 -39.74
CA SER A 12 -19.83 -20.96 -38.41
C SER A 12 -18.44 -20.72 -37.83
N PHE A 13 -17.99 -19.46 -37.78
CA PHE A 13 -16.82 -19.06 -37.02
C PHE A 13 -17.22 -18.78 -35.56
N LEU A 14 -16.76 -19.62 -34.63
CA LEU A 14 -16.85 -19.40 -33.19
C LEU A 14 -15.84 -18.31 -32.78
N VAL A 15 -16.35 -17.15 -32.35
CA VAL A 15 -15.56 -16.06 -31.80
C VAL A 15 -15.21 -16.41 -30.35
N VAL A 16 -13.94 -16.67 -30.06
CA VAL A 16 -13.44 -16.80 -28.68
C VAL A 16 -13.12 -15.40 -28.17
N SER A 17 -13.96 -14.87 -27.27
CA SER A 17 -13.70 -13.63 -26.55
C SER A 17 -12.70 -13.87 -25.42
N ILE A 18 -11.50 -13.31 -25.55
CA ILE A 18 -10.53 -13.24 -24.46
C ILE A 18 -11.00 -12.12 -23.52
N GLY A 19 -11.65 -12.51 -22.41
CA GLY A 19 -12.01 -11.57 -21.35
C GLY A 19 -10.77 -11.02 -20.68
N ALA A 20 -10.59 -9.70 -20.70
CA ALA A 20 -9.56 -9.02 -19.92
C ALA A 20 -9.87 -9.17 -18.43
N ALA A 21 -9.11 -10.01 -17.73
CA ALA A 21 -9.18 -10.09 -16.27
C ALA A 21 -8.66 -8.77 -15.68
N ALA A 22 -9.57 -7.95 -15.15
CA ALA A 22 -9.20 -6.77 -14.40
C ALA A 22 -8.41 -7.21 -13.15
N VAL A 23 -7.13 -6.85 -13.09
CA VAL A 23 -6.27 -7.10 -11.94
C VAL A 23 -6.74 -6.14 -10.84
N THR A 24 -7.64 -6.59 -9.98
CA THR A 24 -8.01 -5.84 -8.77
C THR A 24 -6.81 -5.82 -7.82
N PRO A 25 -6.34 -4.63 -7.37
CA PRO A 25 -5.29 -4.57 -6.37
C PRO A 25 -5.82 -5.17 -5.07
N THR A 26 -5.32 -6.35 -4.71
CA THR A 26 -5.67 -7.02 -3.46
C THR A 26 -5.21 -6.11 -2.32
N ALA A 27 -6.17 -5.68 -1.49
CA ALA A 27 -5.90 -4.96 -0.26
C ALA A 27 -4.83 -5.70 0.56
N SER A 28 -3.86 -4.96 1.06
CA SER A 28 -2.75 -5.44 1.87
C SER A 28 -3.28 -6.34 2.98
N THR A 29 -2.83 -7.60 3.00
CA THR A 29 -3.04 -8.54 4.09
C THR A 29 -2.61 -7.85 5.38
N GLU A 30 -3.58 -7.47 6.23
CA GLU A 30 -3.33 -6.95 7.57
C GLU A 30 -2.35 -7.89 8.27
N SER A 31 -1.24 -7.34 8.79
CA SER A 31 -0.46 -8.11 9.74
C SER A 31 -1.39 -8.46 10.89
N GLN A 32 -1.53 -9.75 11.19
CA GLN A 32 -2.38 -10.32 12.25
C GLN A 32 -2.23 -9.67 13.64
N TYR A 33 -1.23 -8.81 13.84
CA TYR A 33 -1.08 -7.97 15.02
C TYR A 33 -1.46 -6.53 14.68
N ASP A 34 -2.47 -6.01 15.37
CA ASP A 34 -2.75 -4.57 15.42
C ASP A 34 -1.63 -3.85 16.19
N ILE A 35 -0.52 -3.64 15.49
CA ILE A 35 0.67 -2.95 16.01
C ILE A 35 0.41 -1.49 16.37
N CYS A 36 -0.72 -0.91 15.93
CA CYS A 36 -1.05 0.49 16.18
C CYS A 36 -2.22 0.66 17.15
N HIS A 37 -2.75 -0.43 17.71
CA HIS A 37 -3.82 -0.39 18.71
C HIS A 37 -5.03 0.45 18.28
N GLY A 38 -5.48 0.27 17.04
CA GLY A 38 -6.60 0.99 16.44
C GLY A 38 -6.28 2.41 15.96
N LEU A 39 -5.01 2.84 16.02
CA LEU A 39 -4.54 4.10 15.46
C LEU A 39 -4.11 3.94 13.99
N GLN A 40 -3.89 5.07 13.31
CA GLN A 40 -3.37 5.08 11.95
C GLN A 40 -1.93 4.56 11.90
N CYS A 41 -1.68 3.53 11.08
CA CYS A 41 -0.34 3.00 10.83
C CYS A 41 0.25 3.51 9.50
N PRO A 42 1.59 3.56 9.39
CA PRO A 42 2.25 3.59 8.08
C PRO A 42 1.85 2.36 7.25
N ASN A 43 1.56 2.55 5.97
CA ASN A 43 1.23 1.44 5.08
C ASN A 43 2.47 0.60 4.74
N PHE A 44 2.34 -0.72 4.78
CA PHE A 44 3.38 -1.66 4.35
C PHE A 44 2.79 -2.92 3.73
N THR A 45 3.59 -3.62 2.94
CA THR A 45 3.32 -4.99 2.47
C THR A 45 4.27 -5.96 3.17
N VAL A 46 3.75 -7.07 3.72
CA VAL A 46 4.58 -8.17 4.22
C VAL A 46 5.05 -9.00 3.02
N LEU A 47 6.37 -9.08 2.82
CA LEU A 47 6.99 -9.85 1.74
C LEU A 47 7.35 -11.28 2.18
N ASN A 48 7.66 -11.46 3.47
CA ASN A 48 7.97 -12.75 4.07
C ASN A 48 7.67 -12.70 5.58
N LYS A 49 7.32 -13.83 6.19
CA LYS A 49 7.02 -13.96 7.62
C LYS A 49 7.49 -15.31 8.16
N THR A 50 8.17 -15.27 9.30
CA THR A 50 8.56 -16.45 10.09
C THR A 50 7.88 -16.39 11.46
N ALA A 51 8.20 -17.36 12.33
CA ALA A 51 7.78 -17.30 13.73
C ALA A 51 8.43 -16.13 14.50
N ASP A 52 9.63 -15.70 14.07
CA ASP A 52 10.45 -14.74 14.82
C ASP A 52 10.43 -13.32 14.23
N TRP A 53 10.14 -13.18 12.93
CA TRP A 53 10.25 -11.89 12.24
C TRP A 53 9.35 -11.76 11.01
N GLU A 54 9.17 -10.51 10.57
CA GLU A 54 8.48 -10.15 9.32
C GLU A 54 9.37 -9.26 8.45
N LEU A 55 9.46 -9.57 7.15
CA LEU A 55 10.05 -8.69 6.15
C LEU A 55 8.96 -7.78 5.59
N ARG A 56 9.07 -6.49 5.87
CA ARG A 56 8.08 -5.48 5.46
C ARG A 56 8.67 -4.52 4.43
N ARG A 57 7.90 -4.22 3.39
CA ARG A 57 8.16 -3.13 2.44
C ARG A 57 7.22 -1.98 2.72
N TYR A 58 7.76 -0.87 3.21
CA TYR A 58 7.02 0.37 3.42
C TYR A 58 6.85 1.14 2.12
N GLY A 59 5.67 1.72 1.91
CA GLY A 59 5.41 2.63 0.80
C GLY A 59 6.00 4.03 1.05
N PRO A 60 6.10 4.89 0.01
CA PRO A 60 6.49 6.28 0.17
C PRO A 60 5.58 7.00 1.18
N THR A 61 6.16 7.54 2.25
CA THR A 61 5.44 8.20 3.34
C THR A 61 6.25 9.41 3.81
N LYS A 62 5.57 10.49 4.23
CA LYS A 62 6.22 11.64 4.84
C LYS A 62 6.37 11.43 6.35
N TRP A 63 7.55 11.74 6.88
CA TRP A 63 7.86 11.64 8.30
C TRP A 63 8.27 13.02 8.83
N ALA A 64 7.71 13.40 9.97
CA ALA A 64 8.28 14.47 10.78
C ALA A 64 9.44 13.88 11.59
N SER A 65 10.63 14.47 11.46
CA SER A 65 11.85 13.96 12.08
C SER A 65 12.60 15.08 12.77
N THR A 66 13.22 14.74 13.89
CA THR A 66 14.13 15.62 14.63
C THR A 66 15.47 14.89 14.80
N ASN A 67 16.57 15.63 14.92
CA ASN A 67 17.91 15.05 15.10
C ASN A 67 18.67 15.81 16.21
N THR A 68 19.53 15.09 16.93
CA THR A 68 20.41 15.62 17.98
C THR A 68 21.67 14.76 18.10
N THR A 69 22.73 15.33 18.65
CA THR A 69 23.98 14.63 18.96
C THR A 69 24.10 14.46 20.47
N SER A 70 24.22 13.22 20.95
CA SER A 70 24.36 12.90 22.38
C SER A 70 25.15 11.62 22.59
N MET A 71 25.77 11.48 23.76
CA MET A 71 26.42 10.24 24.20
C MET A 71 25.41 9.21 24.74
N TYR A 72 24.24 9.66 25.21
CA TYR A 72 23.25 8.83 25.87
C TYR A 72 21.92 8.89 25.11
N ARG A 73 21.53 7.76 24.51
CA ARG A 73 20.30 7.63 23.70
C ARG A 73 19.03 7.79 24.54
N ASP A 74 19.01 7.21 25.72
CA ASP A 74 17.81 7.17 26.57
C ASP A 74 17.45 8.58 27.06
N ASP A 75 18.46 9.39 27.37
CA ASP A 75 18.29 10.78 27.82
C ASP A 75 17.62 11.66 26.76
N VAL A 76 17.95 11.45 25.47
CA VAL A 76 17.42 12.28 24.39
C VAL A 76 16.09 11.80 23.85
N THR A 77 15.71 10.53 24.06
CA THR A 77 14.50 9.97 23.44
C THR A 77 13.25 10.74 23.86
N ARG A 78 13.09 11.02 25.17
CA ARG A 78 11.95 11.78 25.69
C ARG A 78 11.93 13.21 25.16
N GLN A 79 13.08 13.88 25.14
CA GLN A 79 13.21 15.25 24.67
C GLN A 79 12.82 15.36 23.18
N MET A 80 13.34 14.47 22.35
CA MET A 80 13.09 14.48 20.91
C MET A 80 11.64 14.10 20.57
N PHE A 81 11.04 13.18 21.34
CA PHE A 81 9.62 12.88 21.23
C PHE A 81 8.75 14.11 21.53
N TRP A 82 9.08 14.89 22.57
CA TRP A 82 8.33 16.11 22.91
C TRP A 82 8.31 17.13 21.78
N LEU A 83 9.41 17.30 21.05
CA LEU A 83 9.45 18.17 19.87
C LEU A 83 8.48 17.70 18.78
N LEU A 84 8.45 16.39 18.50
CA LEU A 84 7.52 15.81 17.54
C LEU A 84 6.07 15.92 18.01
N PHE A 85 5.83 15.74 19.32
CA PHE A 85 4.51 15.88 19.92
C PHE A 85 3.98 17.30 19.82
N GLN A 86 4.82 18.31 20.06
CA GLN A 86 4.47 19.72 19.86
C GLN A 86 4.10 20.00 18.39
N TYR A 87 4.92 19.52 17.45
CA TYR A 87 4.67 19.67 16.01
C TYR A 87 3.29 19.12 15.60
N ILE A 88 2.91 17.92 16.04
CA ILE A 88 1.58 17.35 15.75
C ILE A 88 0.45 17.99 16.58
N SER A 89 0.78 18.65 17.68
CA SER A 89 -0.14 19.41 18.54
C SER A 89 -0.36 20.84 18.07
N GLN A 90 -0.19 21.09 16.75
CA GLN A 90 -0.41 22.38 16.09
C GLN A 90 0.68 23.44 16.34
N ASP A 91 1.85 23.07 16.87
CA ASP A 91 3.02 23.95 16.87
C ASP A 91 3.76 23.85 15.52
N ASN A 92 3.07 24.28 14.46
CA ASN A 92 3.60 24.30 13.11
C ASN A 92 2.94 25.42 12.29
N ALA A 93 3.52 25.75 11.13
CA ALA A 93 3.09 26.88 10.30
C ALA A 93 1.63 26.78 9.78
N ALA A 94 0.99 25.61 9.85
CA ALA A 94 -0.40 25.46 9.44
C ALA A 94 -1.41 25.95 10.51
N ARG A 95 -0.94 26.33 11.71
CA ARG A 95 -1.79 26.92 12.76
C ARG A 95 -2.43 28.20 12.24
N LYS A 96 -3.76 28.19 12.10
CA LYS A 96 -4.56 29.39 11.78
C LYS A 96 -4.89 30.11 13.09
N TRP A 97 -4.78 31.44 13.06
CA TRP A 97 -5.07 32.34 14.18
C TRP A 97 -6.58 32.40 14.47
#